data_AF-A0A957UWW8-F1
#
_entry.id   AF-A0A957UWW8-F1
#
_cell.length_a   1.000
_cell.length_b   1.000
_cell.length_c   1.000
_cell.angle_alpha   90.00
_cell.angle_beta   90.00
_cell.angle_gamma   90.00
#
_symmetry.space_group_name_H-M   'P 1'
#
loop_
_entity.id
_entity.type
_entity.pdbx_description
1 polymer ?
#
loop_
_entity_poly.entity_id
_entity_poly.type
_entity_poly.pdbx_seq_one_letter_code
_entity_poly.pdbx_strand_id
1 'polypeptide(L)'
;PLARLYDLDAWVLLLGVGHGNNTSLHLAEYRAVWPGRTLTQNGAPVMQDGRRQWVTFDDVDTDSDDFVEIGAAYAAAGQPLRAGTIALAGCLLIPQRPLVDFAVRWMEANRS
;
A
#
# COMPACT_ATOMS: atom_id res chain seq x y z
N PRO A 1 -8.67 3.08 6.16
CA PRO A 1 -8.03 4.40 6.42
C PRO A 1 -7.23 4.95 5.23
N LEU A 2 -6.47 4.10 4.53
CA LEU A 2 -5.58 4.51 3.46
C LEU A 2 -6.28 5.32 2.35
N ALA A 3 -7.48 4.91 1.91
CA ALA A 3 -8.25 5.68 0.92
C ALA A 3 -8.53 7.12 1.38
N ARG A 4 -8.82 7.33 2.68
CA ARG A 4 -9.08 8.66 3.21
C ARG A 4 -7.82 9.52 3.27
N LEU A 5 -6.67 8.92 3.60
CA LEU A 5 -5.37 9.60 3.53
C LEU A 5 -5.05 10.01 2.08
N TYR A 6 -5.37 9.14 1.13
CA TYR A 6 -5.20 9.41 -0.30
C TYR A 6 -6.04 10.61 -0.73
N ASP A 7 -7.32 10.64 -0.33
CA ASP A 7 -8.24 11.74 -0.65
C ASP A 7 -7.79 13.09 -0.06
N LEU A 8 -7.02 13.07 1.02
CA LEU A 8 -6.52 14.24 1.75
C LEU A 8 -5.11 14.65 1.32
N ASP A 9 -4.55 14.07 0.27
CA ASP A 9 -3.18 14.34 -0.19
C ASP A 9 -2.12 14.16 0.92
N ALA A 10 -2.31 13.10 1.72
CA ALA A 10 -1.41 12.78 2.81
C ALA A 10 0.01 12.43 2.31
N TRP A 11 0.94 12.47 3.26
CA TRP A 11 2.32 12.04 3.06
C TRP A 11 2.60 10.77 3.86
N VAL A 12 3.45 9.91 3.31
CA VAL A 12 4.00 8.72 3.96
C VAL A 12 5.45 8.98 4.33
N LEU A 13 5.78 8.77 5.61
CA LEU A 13 7.16 8.79 6.10
C LEU A 13 7.60 7.35 6.39
N LEU A 14 8.60 6.88 5.66
CA LEU A 14 9.32 5.65 5.97
C LEU A 14 10.55 6.04 6.80
N LEU A 15 10.50 5.79 8.11
CA LEU A 15 11.53 6.16 9.08
C LEU A 15 12.37 4.93 9.43
N GLY A 16 13.58 4.84 8.87
CA GLY A 16 14.47 3.69 9.10
C GLY A 16 14.00 2.38 8.45
N VAL A 17 12.98 2.44 7.58
CA VAL A 17 12.42 1.30 6.87
C VAL A 17 12.29 1.60 5.37
N GLY A 18 12.21 0.55 4.55
CA GLY A 18 11.98 0.65 3.11
C GLY A 18 10.53 0.38 2.71
N HIS A 19 10.29 0.32 1.39
CA HIS A 19 8.95 0.13 0.83
C HIS A 19 8.28 -1.21 1.17
N GLY A 20 9.04 -2.25 1.56
CA GLY A 20 8.47 -3.49 2.11
C GLY A 20 7.63 -3.29 3.38
N ASN A 21 7.69 -2.11 4.01
CA ASN A 21 6.85 -1.74 5.16
C ASN A 21 5.84 -0.63 4.81
N ASN A 22 5.65 -0.31 3.53
CA ASN A 22 4.79 0.78 3.09
C ASN A 22 3.36 0.30 2.82
N THR A 23 2.55 0.28 3.87
CA THR A 23 1.15 -0.16 3.81
C THR A 23 0.28 0.63 2.83
N SER A 24 0.70 1.82 2.38
CA SER A 24 -0.04 2.56 1.36
C SER A 24 -0.09 1.83 0.02
N LEU A 25 0.87 0.94 -0.26
CA LEU A 25 0.89 0.14 -1.48
C LEU A 25 -0.22 -0.92 -1.48
N HIS A 26 -0.72 -1.38 -0.33
CA HIS A 26 -1.92 -2.22 -0.30
C HIS A 26 -3.13 -1.51 -0.92
N LEU A 27 -3.28 -0.19 -0.74
CA LEU A 27 -4.36 0.56 -1.40
C LEU A 27 -4.27 0.47 -2.93
N ALA A 28 -3.05 0.34 -3.48
CA ALA A 28 -2.88 0.11 -4.91
C ALA A 28 -3.37 -1.29 -5.31
N GLU A 29 -3.11 -2.33 -4.52
CA GLU A 29 -3.61 -3.70 -4.79
C GLU A 29 -5.14 -3.77 -4.81
N TYR A 30 -5.81 -3.02 -3.92
CA TYR A 30 -7.27 -2.92 -3.95
C TYR A 30 -7.82 -2.28 -5.21
N ARG A 31 -7.05 -1.38 -5.83
CA ARG A 31 -7.47 -0.55 -6.98
C ARG A 31 -7.01 -1.12 -8.33
N ALA A 32 -5.88 -1.80 -8.36
CA ALA A 32 -5.32 -2.39 -9.57
C ALA A 32 -6.14 -3.61 -10.03
N VAL A 33 -6.15 -3.83 -11.34
CA VAL A 33 -6.81 -4.98 -11.97
C VAL A 33 -5.80 -5.74 -12.82
N TRP A 34 -5.47 -6.97 -12.42
CA TRP A 34 -4.61 -7.89 -13.19
C TRP A 34 -5.26 -9.29 -13.27
N PRO A 35 -4.90 -10.14 -14.25
CA PRO A 35 -5.58 -11.41 -14.51
C PRO A 35 -5.61 -12.38 -13.31
N GLY A 36 -4.53 -12.44 -12.54
CA GLY A 36 -4.37 -13.28 -11.35
C GLY A 36 -4.91 -12.69 -10.06
N ARG A 37 -5.61 -11.55 -10.09
CA ARG A 37 -6.17 -10.92 -8.88
C ARG A 37 -7.27 -11.79 -8.29
N THR A 38 -7.02 -12.32 -7.10
CA THR A 38 -7.98 -13.14 -6.34
C THR A 38 -8.63 -12.36 -5.21
N LEU A 39 -9.90 -12.68 -4.94
CA LEU A 39 -10.56 -12.32 -3.69
C LEU A 39 -10.54 -13.55 -2.79
N THR A 40 -10.16 -13.35 -1.54
CA THR A 40 -10.22 -14.38 -0.50
C THR A 40 -11.35 -14.06 0.47
N GLN A 41 -12.03 -15.11 0.96
CA GLN A 41 -13.02 -14.95 2.01
C GLN A 41 -12.33 -15.06 3.36
N ASN A 42 -12.24 -13.93 4.05
CA ASN A 42 -11.68 -13.84 5.38
C ASN A 42 -12.79 -13.86 6.43
N GLY A 43 -12.43 -14.20 7.66
CA GLY A 43 -13.33 -14.21 8.81
C GLY A 43 -12.67 -13.53 10.01
N ALA A 44 -13.40 -12.63 10.65
CA ALA A 44 -12.94 -11.98 11.86
C ALA A 44 -14.04 -11.92 12.92
N PRO A 45 -13.67 -12.04 14.22
CA PRO A 45 -14.59 -11.77 15.31
C PRO A 45 -14.77 -10.26 15.46
N VAL A 46 -16.00 -9.78 15.27
CA VAL A 46 -16.38 -8.38 15.43
C VAL A 46 -17.35 -8.21 16.59
N MET A 47 -17.31 -7.04 17.23
CA MET A 47 -18.32 -6.68 18.23
C MET A 47 -19.52 -6.05 17.50
N GLN A 48 -20.69 -6.66 17.64
CA GLN A 48 -21.95 -6.13 17.13
C GLN A 48 -22.99 -6.20 18.25
N ASP A 49 -23.58 -5.04 18.58
CA ASP A 49 -24.53 -4.86 19.67
C ASP A 49 -24.04 -5.43 21.03
N GLY A 50 -22.76 -5.21 21.32
CA GLY A 50 -22.14 -5.66 22.57
C GLY A 50 -21.84 -7.16 22.64
N ARG A 51 -22.01 -7.91 21.54
CA ARG A 51 -21.69 -9.35 21.47
C ARG A 51 -20.63 -9.62 20.41
N ARG A 52 -19.70 -10.54 20.72
CA ARG A 52 -18.69 -11.02 19.76
C ARG A 52 -19.37 -11.97 18.77
N GLN A 53 -19.30 -11.64 17.49
CA GLN A 53 -19.86 -12.43 16.40
C GLN A 53 -18.76 -12.70 15.37
N TRP A 54 -18.73 -13.91 14.81
CA TRP A 54 -17.86 -14.23 13.69
C TRP A 54 -18.50 -13.70 12.41
N VAL A 55 -17.81 -12.83 11.67
CA VAL A 55 -18.29 -12.27 10.41
C VAL A 55 -17.29 -12.60 9.32
N THR A 56 -17.80 -13.07 8.19
CA THR A 56 -17.01 -13.28 6.98
C THR A 56 -17.14 -12.08 6.04
N PHE A 57 -16.07 -11.80 5.31
CA PHE A 57 -16.00 -10.72 4.33
C PHE A 57 -15.01 -11.09 3.23
N ASP A 58 -15.27 -10.59 2.03
CA ASP A 58 -14.37 -10.75 0.90
C ASP A 58 -13.28 -9.68 0.96
N ASP A 59 -12.05 -10.09 0.72
CA ASP A 59 -10.87 -9.23 0.76
C ASP A 59 -9.94 -9.53 -0.42
N VAL A 60 -9.09 -8.57 -0.78
CA VAL A 60 -8.04 -8.81 -1.77
C VAL A 60 -6.94 -9.64 -1.12
N ASP A 61 -6.46 -10.67 -1.82
CA ASP A 61 -5.26 -11.38 -1.41
C ASP A 61 -4.05 -10.46 -1.61
N THR A 62 -3.55 -9.88 -0.52
CA THR A 62 -2.48 -8.88 -0.56
C THR A 62 -1.12 -9.54 -0.62
N ASP A 63 -0.25 -9.06 -1.51
CA ASP A 63 1.12 -9.50 -1.69
C ASP A 63 2.07 -8.29 -1.63
N SER A 64 3.02 -8.35 -0.69
CA SER A 64 4.00 -7.28 -0.44
C SER A 64 5.38 -7.56 -1.04
N ASP A 65 5.59 -8.70 -1.70
CA ASP A 65 6.93 -9.15 -2.13
C ASP A 65 7.57 -8.19 -3.13
N ASP A 66 6.77 -7.57 -4.00
CA ASP A 66 7.22 -6.62 -5.03
C ASP A 66 7.22 -5.15 -4.57
N PHE A 67 6.86 -4.84 -3.31
CA PHE A 67 6.77 -3.46 -2.85
C PHE A 67 8.10 -2.72 -2.90
N VAL A 68 9.21 -3.44 -2.66
CA VAL A 68 10.56 -2.88 -2.80
C VAL A 68 10.86 -2.51 -4.25
N GLU A 69 10.44 -3.35 -5.21
CA GLU A 69 10.63 -3.13 -6.64
C GLU A 69 9.78 -1.96 -7.14
N ILE A 70 8.53 -1.87 -6.71
CA ILE A 70 7.65 -0.72 -6.98
C ILE A 70 8.27 0.57 -6.47
N GLY A 71 8.80 0.56 -5.24
CA GLY A 71 9.49 1.72 -4.66
C GLY A 71 10.72 2.16 -5.45
N ALA A 72 11.53 1.20 -5.90
CA ALA A 72 12.69 1.45 -6.74
C ALA A 72 12.29 2.01 -8.12
N ALA A 73 11.26 1.43 -8.75
CA ALA A 73 10.72 1.89 -10.03
C ALA A 73 10.13 3.31 -9.93
N TYR A 74 9.42 3.61 -8.84
CA TYR A 74 8.88 4.94 -8.55
C TYR A 74 10.00 5.99 -8.48
N ALA A 75 11.09 5.68 -7.76
CA ALA A 75 12.25 6.55 -7.66
C ALA A 75 12.99 6.72 -9.01
N ALA A 76 13.20 5.62 -9.73
CA ALA A 76 13.85 5.63 -11.05
C ALA A 76 13.07 6.42 -12.10
N ALA A 77 11.73 6.43 -12.00
CA ALA A 77 10.85 7.22 -12.85
C ALA A 77 10.83 8.72 -12.49
N GLY A 78 11.66 9.17 -11.53
CA GLY A 78 11.75 10.57 -11.12
C GLY A 78 10.49 11.09 -10.41
N GLN A 79 9.68 10.19 -9.85
CA GLN A 79 8.46 10.59 -9.16
C GLN A 79 8.78 11.34 -7.85
N PRO A 80 7.85 12.17 -7.35
CA PRO A 80 8.10 12.97 -6.16
C PRO A 80 8.41 12.11 -4.94
N LEU A 81 9.62 12.24 -4.39
CA LEU A 81 10.03 11.69 -3.09
C LEU A 81 11.16 12.55 -2.52
N ARG A 82 11.28 12.55 -1.19
CA ARG A 82 12.38 13.21 -0.48
C ARG A 82 13.12 12.18 0.33
N ALA A 83 14.40 11.99 0.03
CA ALA A 83 15.30 11.19 0.85
C ALA A 83 16.04 12.09 1.85
N GLY A 84 16.29 11.58 3.05
CA GLY A 84 17.05 12.28 4.08
C GLY A 84 17.37 11.38 5.26
N THR A 85 17.90 11.97 6.33
CA THR A 85 18.16 11.26 7.58
C THR A 85 17.47 11.95 8.75
N ILE A 86 16.95 11.15 9.68
CA ILE A 86 16.48 11.60 11.00
C ILE A 86 17.37 10.90 12.02
N ALA A 87 18.26 11.66 12.66
CA ALA A 87 19.39 11.12 13.42
C ALA A 87 20.19 10.11 12.58
N LEU A 88 20.23 8.85 12.99
CA LEU A 88 20.95 7.77 12.30
C LEU A 88 20.08 6.98 11.30
N ALA A 89 18.78 7.29 11.19
CA ALA A 89 17.85 6.56 10.34
C ALA A 89 17.73 7.18 8.94
N GLY A 90 17.96 6.38 7.90
CA GLY A 90 17.60 6.73 6.52
C GLY A 90 16.08 6.84 6.38
N CYS A 91 15.61 7.89 5.73
CA CYS A 91 14.20 8.21 5.64
C CYS A 91 13.76 8.52 4.21
N LEU A 92 12.52 8.16 3.89
CA LEU A 92 11.82 8.60 2.68
C LEU A 92 10.51 9.28 3.06
N LEU A 93 10.28 10.48 2.53
CA LEU A 93 9.02 11.21 2.66
C LEU A 93 8.37 11.33 1.27
N ILE A 94 7.18 10.75 1.11
CA ILE A 94 6.57 10.49 -0.20
C ILE A 94 5.11 10.98 -0.17
N PRO A 95 4.62 11.75 -1.16
CA PRO A 95 3.20 12.05 -1.28
C PRO A 95 2.44 10.76 -1.64
N GLN A 96 1.43 10.42 -0.85
CA GLN A 96 0.77 9.11 -0.94
C GLN A 96 0.01 8.94 -2.25
N ARG A 97 -0.71 9.98 -2.70
CA ARG A 97 -1.54 9.91 -3.90
C ARG A 97 -0.73 9.53 -5.16
N PRO A 98 0.35 10.25 -5.53
CA PRO A 98 1.20 9.87 -6.66
C PRO A 98 1.81 8.47 -6.53
N LEU A 99 2.22 8.08 -5.32
CA LEU A 99 2.77 6.74 -5.07
C LEU A 99 1.75 5.64 -5.37
N VAL A 100 0.53 5.78 -4.86
CA VAL A 100 -0.55 4.80 -5.09
C VAL A 100 -0.92 4.75 -6.57
N ASP A 101 -1.06 5.90 -7.23
CA ASP A 101 -1.41 5.94 -8.66
C ASP A 101 -0.34 5.30 -9.54
N PHE A 102 0.94 5.50 -9.19
CA PHE A 102 2.05 4.83 -9.86
C PHE A 102 2.02 3.33 -9.62
N ALA A 103 1.86 2.91 -8.37
CA ALA A 103 1.85 1.50 -7.99
C ALA A 103 0.71 0.73 -8.67
N VAL A 104 -0.48 1.34 -8.81
CA VAL A 104 -1.60 0.72 -9.56
C VAL A 104 -1.15 0.38 -10.98
N ARG A 105 -0.63 1.35 -11.73
CA ARG A 105 -0.18 1.12 -13.11
C ARG A 105 0.96 0.12 -13.21
N TRP A 106 1.87 0.14 -12.22
CA TRP A 106 2.98 -0.79 -12.17
C TRP A 106 2.47 -2.22 -11.96
N MET A 107 1.57 -2.45 -11.00
CA MET A 107 1.00 -3.77 -10.72
C MET A 107 0.21 -4.31 -11.92
N GLU A 108 -0.62 -3.48 -12.55
CA GLU A 108 -1.39 -3.86 -13.75
C GLU A 108 -0.50 -4.27 -14.94
N ALA A 109 0.73 -3.75 -15.01
CA ALA A 109 1.67 -4.06 -16.08
C ALA A 109 2.62 -5.23 -15.77
N ASN A 110 2.85 -5.55 -14.50
CA ASN A 110 3.90 -6.49 -14.08
C ASN A 110 3.38 -7.73 -13.34
N ARG A 111 2.20 -7.66 -12.69
CA ARG A 111 1.56 -8.82 -12.06
C ARG A 111 0.74 -9.60 -13.09
N SER A 112 0.75 -10.91 -12.99
CA SER A 112 0.05 -11.84 -13.90
C SER A 112 -1.03 -12.62 -13.19
#